data_AF-A0A4R8HT47-F1
#
_entry.id   AF-A0A4R8HT47-F1
#
_cell.length_a   1.000
_cell.length_b   1.000
_cell.length_c   1.000
_cell.angle_alpha   90.00
_cell.angle_beta   90.00
_cell.angle_gamma   90.00
#
_symmetry.space_group_name_H-M   'P 1'
#
loop_
_entity.id
_entity.type
_entity.pdbx_description
1 polymer ?
#
loop_
_entity_poly.entity_id
_entity_poly.type
_entity_poly.pdbx_seq_one_letter_code
_entity_poly.pdbx_strand_id
1 'polypeptide(L)'
;MAKAKSEKPAAVAKKAKKPEAAAVRPVKESLTKSALINLLAEQNELPRKTAAAVYATLEEVFLGSVHPRGVGEFTLPGLLKVSLRKVPARKAGTLVRNPATGEMVKAAAKPASVRVKIRALSKLKTAATP
;
A
#
# COMPACT_ATOMS: atom_id res chain seq x y z
N MET A 1 -54.34 38.05 27.63
CA MET A 1 -53.58 38.87 26.65
C MET A 1 -52.17 39.11 27.18
N ALA A 2 -51.19 39.16 26.28
CA ALA A 2 -49.80 39.66 26.43
C ALA A 2 -48.70 38.75 27.05
N LYS A 3 -47.90 38.17 26.15
CA LYS A 3 -46.41 38.08 26.05
C LYS A 3 -45.55 37.77 27.30
N ALA A 4 -44.70 36.75 27.18
CA ALA A 4 -43.23 36.92 27.19
C ALA A 4 -42.50 35.70 26.59
N LYS A 5 -41.57 36.01 25.68
CA LYS A 5 -40.66 35.17 24.91
C LYS A 5 -39.42 34.87 25.78
N SER A 6 -38.83 33.68 25.68
CA SER A 6 -37.39 33.50 25.93
C SER A 6 -36.81 32.37 25.09
N GLU A 7 -36.29 32.75 23.92
CA GLU A 7 -35.40 31.96 23.08
C GLU A 7 -34.02 31.87 23.76
N LYS A 8 -33.51 30.65 24.00
CA LYS A 8 -32.08 30.40 24.23
C LYS A 8 -31.48 29.84 22.95
N PRO A 9 -30.51 30.53 22.31
CA PRO A 9 -29.90 30.07 21.07
C PRO A 9 -28.80 29.04 21.38
N ALA A 10 -29.02 27.78 21.02
CA ALA A 10 -27.97 26.75 21.06
C ALA A 10 -27.43 26.52 19.64
N ALA A 11 -26.35 27.25 19.36
CA ALA A 11 -25.25 26.96 18.46
C ALA A 11 -25.51 25.90 17.36
N VAL A 12 -25.66 26.40 16.14
CA VAL A 12 -25.46 25.66 14.89
C VAL A 12 -24.07 25.03 14.94
N ALA A 13 -24.01 23.72 15.18
CA ALA A 13 -22.80 22.93 15.04
C ALA A 13 -22.34 23.00 13.58
N LYS A 14 -21.37 23.88 13.31
CA LYS A 14 -20.62 23.91 12.07
C LYS A 14 -20.00 22.52 11.89
N LYS A 15 -20.60 21.71 11.02
CA LYS A 15 -19.96 20.51 10.47
C LYS A 15 -18.62 20.94 9.91
N ALA A 16 -17.56 20.58 10.61
CA ALA A 16 -16.20 20.68 10.12
C ALA A 16 -16.17 19.97 8.77
N LYS A 17 -15.87 20.72 7.70
CA LYS A 17 -15.60 20.16 6.39
C LYS A 17 -14.43 19.19 6.56
N LYS A 18 -14.75 17.90 6.54
CA LYS A 18 -13.81 16.82 6.29
C LYS A 18 -13.00 17.24 5.05
N PRO A 19 -11.66 17.29 5.09
CA PRO A 19 -10.89 17.61 3.90
C PRO A 19 -11.33 16.64 2.81
N GLU A 20 -11.93 17.23 1.79
CA GLU A 20 -12.44 16.53 0.62
C GLU A 20 -11.24 15.80 0.03
N ALA A 21 -11.29 14.47 0.05
CA ALA A 21 -10.25 13.66 -0.54
C ALA A 21 -10.15 14.10 -2.00
N ALA A 22 -9.02 14.68 -2.39
CA ALA A 22 -8.77 15.10 -3.76
C ALA A 22 -9.19 13.95 -4.69
N ALA A 23 -10.13 14.24 -5.59
CA ALA A 23 -10.67 13.26 -6.51
C ALA A 23 -9.50 12.59 -7.24
N VAL A 24 -9.35 11.28 -7.04
CA VAL A 24 -8.26 10.51 -7.62
C VAL A 24 -8.44 10.51 -9.13
N ARG A 25 -7.65 11.32 -9.83
CA ARG A 25 -7.68 11.38 -11.29
C ARG A 25 -7.00 10.11 -11.85
N PRO A 26 -7.59 9.44 -12.84
CA PRO A 26 -6.97 8.27 -13.45
C PRO A 26 -5.67 8.68 -14.14
N VAL A 27 -4.56 8.06 -13.73
CA VAL A 27 -3.27 8.21 -14.39
C VAL A 27 -3.26 7.26 -15.59
N LYS A 28 -3.22 7.80 -16.80
CA LYS A 28 -3.29 7.03 -18.06
C LYS A 28 -1.92 6.68 -18.63
N GLU A 29 -0.85 7.24 -18.06
CA GLU A 29 0.52 7.04 -18.50
C GLU A 29 1.33 6.24 -17.48
N SER A 30 2.24 5.39 -17.97
CA SER A 30 3.15 4.64 -17.10
C SER A 30 4.14 5.62 -16.44
N LEU A 31 4.00 5.84 -15.15
CA LEU A 31 4.92 6.72 -14.43
C LEU A 31 6.25 5.99 -14.17
N THR A 32 7.32 6.49 -14.78
CA THR A 32 8.71 6.09 -14.46
C THR A 32 9.13 6.72 -13.13
N LYS A 33 10.24 6.24 -12.53
CA LYS A 33 10.76 6.78 -11.25
C LYS A 33 10.97 8.31 -11.30
N SER A 34 11.47 8.83 -12.42
CA SER A 34 11.64 10.26 -12.63
C SER A 34 10.31 11.00 -12.74
N ALA A 35 9.31 10.45 -13.43
CA ALA A 35 7.98 11.03 -13.55
C ALA A 35 7.25 11.10 -12.20
N LEU A 36 7.39 10.08 -11.35
CA LEU A 36 6.84 10.09 -9.99
C LEU A 36 7.45 11.22 -9.13
N ILE A 37 8.78 11.37 -9.17
CA ILE A 37 9.48 12.41 -8.41
C ILE A 37 9.06 13.80 -8.89
N ASN A 38 8.89 14.00 -10.19
CA ASN A 38 8.43 15.26 -10.74
C ASN A 38 6.98 15.57 -10.33
N LEU A 39 6.08 14.59 -10.39
CA LEU A 39 4.69 14.75 -9.94
C LEU A 39 4.61 15.05 -8.44
N LEU A 40 5.44 14.40 -7.62
CA LEU A 40 5.57 14.70 -6.19
C LEU A 40 6.07 16.12 -5.95
N ALA A 41 7.07 16.57 -6.74
CA ALA A 41 7.61 17.93 -6.65
C ALA A 41 6.57 18.98 -7.07
N GLU A 42 5.85 18.76 -8.16
CA GLU A 42 4.82 19.66 -8.69
C GLU A 42 3.59 19.75 -7.78
N GLN A 43 3.07 18.62 -7.29
CA GLN A 43 1.84 18.61 -6.47
C GLN A 43 2.04 19.11 -5.05
N ASN A 44 3.26 19.01 -4.52
CA ASN A 44 3.58 19.41 -3.15
C ASN A 44 4.48 20.65 -3.09
N GLU A 45 4.72 21.30 -4.23
CA GLU A 45 5.59 22.49 -4.36
C GLU A 45 6.98 22.27 -3.72
N LEU A 46 7.49 21.04 -3.81
CA LEU A 46 8.78 20.66 -3.26
C LEU A 46 9.88 20.84 -4.29
N PRO A 47 11.08 21.29 -3.89
CA PRO A 47 12.23 21.25 -4.78
C PRO A 47 12.53 19.80 -5.16
N ARG A 48 12.80 19.56 -6.45
CA ARG A 48 13.02 18.21 -7.00
C ARG A 48 14.07 17.40 -6.25
N LYS A 49 15.11 18.07 -5.72
CA LYS A 49 16.14 17.45 -4.87
C LYS A 49 15.56 16.85 -3.58
N THR A 50 14.67 17.58 -2.92
CA THR A 50 14.00 17.11 -1.69
C THR A 50 13.00 16.00 -2.02
N ALA A 51 12.23 16.12 -3.11
CA ALA A 51 11.34 15.05 -3.55
C ALA A 51 12.08 13.75 -3.88
N ALA A 52 13.26 13.85 -4.53
CA ALA A 52 14.13 12.70 -4.78
C ALA A 52 14.68 12.09 -3.49
N ALA A 53 15.07 12.92 -2.52
CA ALA A 53 15.55 12.46 -1.21
C ALA A 53 14.45 11.73 -0.43
N VAL A 54 13.23 12.27 -0.39
CA VAL A 54 12.08 11.62 0.26
C VAL A 54 11.78 10.27 -0.39
N TYR A 55 11.83 10.20 -1.72
CA TYR A 55 11.63 8.94 -2.44
C TYR A 55 12.73 7.92 -2.11
N ALA A 56 14.00 8.34 -2.03
CA ALA A 56 15.11 7.48 -1.65
C ALA A 56 14.98 6.96 -0.21
N THR A 57 14.61 7.81 0.74
CA THR A 57 14.34 7.39 2.13
C THR A 57 13.19 6.38 2.19
N LEU A 58 12.15 6.55 1.39
CA LEU A 58 11.08 5.56 1.29
C LEU A 58 11.63 4.21 0.77
N GLU A 59 12.46 4.20 -0.27
CA GLU A 59 13.10 2.96 -0.76
C GLU A 59 13.93 2.27 0.33
N GLU A 60 14.75 3.03 1.06
CA GLU A 60 15.58 2.50 2.15
C GLU A 60 14.75 1.89 3.29
N VAL A 61 13.67 2.56 3.70
CA VAL A 61 12.77 2.06 4.74
C VAL A 61 12.08 0.77 4.27
N PHE A 62 11.68 0.68 3.00
CA PHE A 62 11.12 -0.54 2.44
C PHE A 62 12.14 -1.68 2.44
N LEU A 63 13.37 -1.44 1.97
CA LEU A 63 14.43 -2.44 1.94
C LEU A 63 14.82 -2.89 3.35
N GLY A 64 14.94 -1.96 4.30
CA GLY A 64 15.23 -2.24 5.71
C GLY A 64 14.11 -3.03 6.39
N SER A 65 12.85 -2.74 6.09
CA SER A 65 11.70 -3.45 6.66
C SER A 65 11.57 -4.89 6.14
N VAL A 66 11.92 -5.12 4.87
CA VAL A 66 11.88 -6.43 4.19
C VAL A 66 13.17 -7.23 4.41
N HIS A 67 14.21 -6.62 4.98
CA HIS A 67 15.47 -7.29 5.29
C HIS A 67 15.24 -8.50 6.22
N PRO A 68 16.04 -9.59 6.12
CA PRO A 68 15.90 -10.77 6.99
C PRO A 68 15.99 -10.51 8.50
N ARG A 69 16.59 -9.38 8.89
CA ARG A 69 16.70 -8.88 10.28
C ARG A 69 15.70 -7.77 10.61
N GLY A 70 14.91 -7.35 9.63
CA GLY A 70 13.88 -6.34 9.79
C GLY A 70 12.59 -6.92 10.35
N VAL A 71 11.57 -6.07 10.46
CA VAL A 71 10.25 -6.41 11.01
C VAL A 71 9.54 -7.47 10.14
N GLY A 72 9.92 -7.61 8.87
CA GLY A 72 9.36 -8.60 7.94
C GLY A 72 7.96 -8.25 7.45
N GLU A 73 7.43 -7.10 7.85
CA GLU A 73 6.22 -6.49 7.36
C GLU A 73 6.43 -4.97 7.19
N PHE A 74 5.90 -4.41 6.11
CA PHE A 74 5.85 -2.97 5.89
C PHE A 74 4.44 -2.58 5.48
N THR A 75 3.84 -1.63 6.17
CA THR A 75 2.52 -1.13 5.81
C THR A 75 2.66 0.32 5.40
N LEU A 76 2.33 0.61 4.14
CA LEU A 76 2.10 1.98 3.69
C LEU A 76 0.61 2.29 3.93
N PRO A 77 0.27 3.09 4.95
CA PRO A 77 -1.12 3.29 5.34
C PRO A 77 -1.96 3.78 4.18
N GLY A 78 -3.09 3.11 3.96
CA GLY A 78 -4.03 3.45 2.89
C GLY A 78 -3.71 2.82 1.52
N LEU A 79 -2.48 2.42 1.21
CA LEU A 79 -2.16 1.81 -0.10
C LEU A 79 -1.94 0.30 0.01
N LEU A 80 -0.83 -0.13 0.62
CA LEU A 80 -0.38 -1.51 0.53
C LEU A 80 0.25 -2.02 1.83
N LYS A 81 0.10 -3.32 2.08
CA LYS A 81 0.83 -4.08 3.09
C LYS A 81 1.77 -5.07 2.41
N VAL A 82 3.06 -4.90 2.62
CA VAL A 82 4.12 -5.86 2.25
C VAL A 82 4.34 -6.79 3.44
N SER A 83 4.38 -8.10 3.19
CA SER A 83 4.62 -9.12 4.21
C SER A 83 5.56 -10.20 3.67
N LEU A 84 6.45 -10.69 4.51
CA LEU A 84 7.34 -11.80 4.19
C LEU A 84 6.65 -13.13 4.49
N ARG A 85 6.40 -13.94 3.47
CA ARG A 85 5.98 -15.34 3.63
C ARG A 85 7.20 -16.24 3.61
N LYS A 86 7.49 -16.88 4.73
CA LYS A 86 8.41 -18.01 4.80
C LYS A 86 7.79 -19.20 4.05
N VAL A 87 8.48 -19.68 3.03
CA VAL A 87 8.14 -20.91 2.29
C VAL A 87 8.98 -22.03 2.89
N PRO A 88 8.35 -23.07 3.44
CA PRO A 88 9.08 -24.16 4.08
C PRO A 88 9.89 -24.94 3.06
N ALA A 89 10.98 -25.56 3.53
CA ALA A 89 11.79 -26.44 2.71
C ALA A 89 10.97 -27.63 2.22
N ARG A 90 11.14 -27.98 0.95
CA ARG A 90 10.55 -29.18 0.36
C ARG A 90 11.61 -30.27 0.33
N LYS A 91 11.35 -31.41 0.98
CA LYS A 91 12.24 -32.59 0.95
C LYS A 91 12.23 -33.25 -0.42
N ALA A 92 13.36 -33.84 -0.81
CA ALA A 92 13.45 -34.67 -2.01
C ALA A 92 12.42 -35.81 -1.96
N GLY A 93 11.74 -36.08 -3.07
CA GLY A 93 10.74 -37.16 -3.16
C GLY A 93 9.32 -36.76 -2.76
N THR A 94 9.06 -35.49 -2.45
CA THR A 94 7.68 -35.02 -2.29
C THR A 94 6.95 -35.15 -3.63
N LEU A 95 5.86 -35.91 -3.68
CA LEU A 95 5.05 -36.05 -4.90
C LEU A 95 4.47 -34.67 -5.29
N VAL A 96 4.87 -34.13 -6.44
CA VAL A 96 4.19 -33.00 -7.08
C VAL A 96 3.34 -33.55 -8.20
N ARG A 97 2.10 -33.10 -8.25
CA ARG A 97 1.31 -33.23 -9.47
C ARG A 97 1.97 -32.39 -10.56
N ASN A 98 2.36 -33.02 -11.66
CA ASN A 98 2.80 -32.31 -12.85
C ASN A 98 1.58 -31.59 -13.46
N PRO A 99 1.60 -30.24 -13.59
CA PRO A 99 0.45 -29.50 -14.10
C PRO A 99 0.07 -29.85 -15.55
N ALA A 100 0.97 -30.46 -16.33
CA ALA A 100 0.71 -30.85 -17.71
C ALA A 100 0.12 -32.27 -17.85
N THR A 101 0.63 -33.25 -17.10
CA THR A 101 0.26 -34.68 -17.28
C THR A 101 -0.54 -35.25 -16.11
N GLY A 102 -0.70 -34.52 -15.01
CA GLY A 102 -1.45 -34.97 -13.83
C GLY A 102 -0.77 -36.06 -13.01
N GLU A 103 0.32 -36.64 -13.50
CA GLU A 103 1.09 -37.67 -12.81
C GLU A 103 1.89 -37.09 -11.61
N MET A 104 2.09 -37.94 -10.62
CA MET A 104 2.80 -37.61 -9.38
C MET A 104 4.32 -37.81 -9.58
N VAL A 105 5.03 -36.73 -9.88
CA VAL A 105 6.49 -36.75 -10.08
C VAL A 105 7.20 -36.42 -8.76
N LYS A 106 8.30 -37.12 -8.47
CA LYS A 106 9.16 -36.82 -7.31
C LYS A 106 9.81 -35.44 -7.49
N ALA A 107 9.48 -34.45 -6.64
CA ALA A 107 10.18 -33.16 -6.65
C ALA A 107 11.61 -33.28 -6.12
N ALA A 108 12.51 -32.53 -6.77
CA ALA A 108 13.82 -32.18 -6.20
C ALA A 108 13.65 -31.39 -4.89
N ALA A 109 14.62 -31.53 -3.99
CA ALA A 109 14.65 -30.74 -2.76
C ALA A 109 14.73 -29.24 -3.09
N LYS A 110 13.90 -28.44 -2.42
CA LYS A 110 13.97 -26.97 -2.50
C LYS A 110 14.20 -26.41 -1.10
N PRO A 111 15.24 -25.60 -0.88
CA PRO A 111 15.51 -25.01 0.42
C PRO A 111 14.40 -24.04 0.84
N ALA A 112 14.34 -23.71 2.13
CA ALA A 112 13.43 -22.70 2.63
C ALA A 112 13.74 -21.37 1.95
N SER A 113 12.70 -20.72 1.41
CA SER A 113 12.83 -19.43 0.74
C SER A 113 11.85 -18.44 1.34
N VAL A 114 12.17 -17.15 1.29
CA VAL A 114 11.26 -16.10 1.75
C VAL A 114 10.66 -15.43 0.51
N ARG A 115 9.33 -15.37 0.44
CA ARG A 115 8.59 -14.69 -0.63
C ARG A 115 7.98 -13.41 -0.12
N VAL A 116 8.16 -12.32 -0.85
CA VAL A 116 7.48 -11.06 -0.58
C VAL A 116 6.04 -11.15 -1.09
N LYS A 117 5.05 -10.82 -0.25
CA LYS A 117 3.64 -10.70 -0.61
C LYS A 117 3.19 -9.27 -0.41
N ILE A 118 2.68 -8.66 -1.47
CA ILE A 118 2.07 -7.33 -1.44
C ILE A 118 0.55 -7.50 -1.45
N ARG A 119 -0.14 -6.94 -0.47
CA ARG A 119 -1.60 -6.90 -0.39
C ARG A 119 -2.09 -5.47 -0.50
N ALA A 120 -3.03 -5.23 -1.41
CA ALA A 120 -3.74 -3.94 -1.49
C ALA A 120 -4.66 -3.75 -0.28
N LEU A 121 -4.65 -2.55 0.29
CA LEU A 121 -5.55 -2.14 1.38
C LEU A 121 -6.87 -1.58 0.82
N SER A 122 -7.77 -1.17 1.71
CA SER A 122 -9.14 -0.75 1.37
C SER A 122 -9.20 0.36 0.33
N LYS A 123 -8.38 1.43 0.43
CA LYS A 123 -8.47 2.55 -0.51
C LYS A 123 -8.14 2.15 -1.96
N LEU A 124 -7.13 1.29 -2.17
CA LEU A 124 -6.80 0.79 -3.51
C LEU A 124 -7.89 -0.14 -4.06
N LYS A 125 -8.51 -0.95 -3.21
CA LYS A 125 -9.60 -1.84 -3.64
C LYS A 125 -10.86 -1.07 -4.04
N THR A 126 -11.20 -0.03 -3.30
CA THR A 126 -12.34 0.85 -3.60
C THR A 126 -12.07 1.70 -4.84
N ALA A 127 -10.83 2.13 -5.10
CA ALA A 127 -10.50 2.86 -6.32
C ALA A 127 -10.49 2.00 -7.59
N ALA A 128 -10.29 0.67 -7.45
CA ALA A 128 -10.25 -0.26 -8.57
C ALA A 128 -11.63 -0.86 -8.92
N THR A 129 -12.61 -0.76 -8.02
CA THR A 129 -13.97 -1.27 -8.23
C THR A 129 -14.87 -0.07 -8.54
N PRO A 130 -15.72 -0.12 -9.58
CA PRO A 130 -16.63 0.99 -9.92
C PRO A 130 -17.63 1.29 -8.80
#